data_AF-A0A2V9B680-F1
#
_entry.id   AF-A0A2V9B680-F1
#
_cell.length_a   1.000
_cell.length_b   1.000
_cell.length_c   1.000
_cell.angle_alpha   90.00
_cell.angle_beta   90.00
_cell.angle_gamma   90.00
#
_symmetry.space_group_name_H-M   'P 1'
#
loop_
_entity.id
_entity.type
_entity.pdbx_description
1 polymer ?
#
loop_
_entity_poly.entity_id
_entity_poly.type
_entity_poly.pdbx_seq_one_letter_code
_entity_poly.pdbx_strand_id
1 'polypeptide(L)'
;GEFVSRRDNHTVDDDAKMFFALTNAVFDAGIAAWDAKRAFDSARPVTSIPYLFHGQQIKAWRPFQGTQTFDGSLWIPYQRTTFPTPPFPEYISGHSAFSAAGAQILKLFTHSDKFGDSVTFPAGSSNIEPGLTPKQEVTLSWATYTEAANQAGISRRYGGIHFELADLVGRATGRQVADQAWEKALTFIKGKSEDDDSFQDKDDED
;
A
#
# COMPACT_ATOMS: atom_id res chain seq x y z
N GLY A 1 -9.33 -6.74 6.95
CA GLY A 1 -10.36 -6.56 7.97
C GLY A 1 -11.45 -7.59 7.80
N GLU A 2 -12.33 -7.43 6.81
CA GLU A 2 -13.54 -8.26 6.66
C GLU A 2 -13.29 -9.78 6.56
N PHE A 3 -12.30 -10.20 5.77
CA PHE A 3 -11.90 -11.62 5.72
C PHE A 3 -11.46 -12.14 7.10
N VAL A 4 -10.72 -11.34 7.86
CA VAL A 4 -10.21 -11.70 9.19
C VAL A 4 -11.36 -11.82 10.19
N SER A 5 -12.28 -10.85 10.18
CA SER A 5 -13.52 -10.88 10.97
C SER A 5 -14.27 -12.20 10.79
N ARG A 6 -14.51 -12.60 9.54
CA ARG A 6 -15.16 -13.89 9.24
C ARG A 6 -14.34 -15.10 9.64
N ARG A 7 -13.04 -15.11 9.33
CA ARG A 7 -12.14 -16.24 9.62
C ARG A 7 -12.07 -16.53 11.11
N ASP A 8 -12.03 -15.47 11.92
CA ASP A 8 -11.79 -15.55 13.36
C ASP A 8 -13.10 -15.44 14.18
N ASN A 9 -14.26 -15.39 13.51
CA ASN A 9 -15.59 -15.25 14.11
C ASN A 9 -15.69 -14.07 15.09
N HIS A 10 -15.19 -12.90 14.68
CA HIS A 10 -15.22 -11.69 15.49
C HIS A 10 -16.65 -11.29 15.89
N THR A 11 -16.77 -10.76 17.10
CA THR A 11 -17.95 -10.01 17.53
C THR A 11 -17.91 -8.57 17.01
N VAL A 12 -19.00 -7.82 17.19
CA VAL A 12 -19.02 -6.38 16.90
C VAL A 12 -17.96 -5.63 17.70
N ASP A 13 -17.70 -6.02 18.95
CA ASP A 13 -16.69 -5.38 19.80
C ASP A 13 -15.26 -5.64 19.29
N ASP A 14 -15.00 -6.85 18.80
CA ASP A 14 -13.70 -7.20 18.20
C ASP A 14 -13.47 -6.42 16.91
N ASP A 15 -14.48 -6.37 16.04
CA ASP A 15 -14.41 -5.65 14.78
C ASP A 15 -14.28 -4.14 15.00
N ALA A 16 -15.02 -3.55 15.96
CA ALA A 16 -14.89 -2.14 16.30
C ALA A 16 -13.43 -1.81 16.68
N LYS A 17 -12.79 -2.61 17.52
CA LYS A 17 -11.38 -2.42 17.93
C LYS A 17 -10.41 -2.65 16.78
N MET A 18 -10.60 -3.71 16.00
CA MET A 18 -9.74 -4.03 14.85
C MET A 18 -9.79 -2.92 13.81
N PHE A 19 -10.99 -2.52 13.38
CA PHE A 19 -11.15 -1.48 12.37
C PHE A 19 -10.75 -0.11 12.89
N PHE A 20 -10.94 0.19 14.18
CA PHE A 20 -10.41 1.42 14.78
C PHE A 20 -8.88 1.50 14.63
N ALA A 21 -8.13 0.47 15.05
CA ALA A 21 -6.68 0.47 14.90
C ALA A 21 -6.25 0.47 13.41
N LEU A 22 -6.91 -0.35 12.59
CA LEU A 22 -6.56 -0.53 11.18
C LEU A 22 -6.75 0.74 10.36
N THR A 23 -7.89 1.40 10.50
CA THR A 23 -8.22 2.58 9.70
C THR A 23 -7.35 3.77 10.08
N ASN A 24 -7.10 3.99 11.37
CA ASN A 24 -6.19 5.05 11.82
C ASN A 24 -4.76 4.83 11.32
N ALA A 25 -4.23 3.60 11.43
CA ALA A 25 -2.88 3.31 10.93
C ALA A 25 -2.73 3.52 9.41
N VAL A 26 -3.75 3.12 8.63
CA VAL A 26 -3.74 3.33 7.17
C VAL A 26 -3.86 4.83 6.84
N PHE A 27 -4.67 5.58 7.60
CA PHE A 27 -4.79 7.02 7.44
C PHE A 27 -3.48 7.75 7.75
N ASP A 28 -2.85 7.45 8.89
CA ASP A 28 -1.57 8.03 9.28
C ASP A 28 -0.44 7.65 8.31
N ALA A 29 -0.47 6.43 7.76
CA ALA A 29 0.47 6.03 6.71
C ALA A 29 0.29 6.90 5.45
N GLY A 30 -0.93 7.37 5.19
CA GLY A 30 -1.23 8.34 4.15
C GLY A 30 -0.64 9.71 4.44
N ILE A 31 -0.78 10.21 5.66
CA ILE A 31 -0.17 11.47 6.09
C ILE A 31 1.35 11.41 5.88
N ALA A 32 2.01 10.38 6.40
CA ALA A 32 3.46 10.21 6.25
C ALA A 32 3.88 10.08 4.78
N ALA A 33 3.13 9.33 3.96
CA ALA A 33 3.44 9.17 2.56
C ALA A 33 3.26 10.48 1.77
N TRP A 34 2.24 11.28 2.07
CA TRP A 34 2.02 12.55 1.40
C TRP A 34 3.00 13.62 1.85
N ASP A 35 3.39 13.64 3.12
CA ASP A 35 4.47 14.50 3.62
C ASP A 35 5.76 14.27 2.82
N ALA A 36 6.20 13.01 2.72
CA ALA A 36 7.36 12.64 1.89
C ALA A 36 7.17 13.05 0.41
N LYS A 37 6.00 12.80 -0.18
CA LYS A 37 5.72 13.20 -1.57
C LYS A 37 5.87 14.70 -1.79
N ARG A 38 5.38 15.51 -0.86
CA ARG A 38 5.48 16.97 -0.93
C ARG A 38 6.91 17.45 -0.70
N ALA A 39 7.65 16.81 0.19
CA ALA A 39 9.04 17.16 0.49
C ALA A 39 10.00 16.84 -0.66
N PHE A 40 9.86 15.67 -1.30
CA PHE A 40 10.80 15.20 -2.32
C PHE A 40 10.40 15.57 -3.75
N ASP A 41 9.12 15.79 -4.03
CA ASP A 41 8.58 16.20 -5.33
C ASP A 41 9.17 15.43 -6.54
N SER A 42 9.38 14.12 -6.37
CA SER A 42 10.15 13.33 -7.33
C SER A 42 9.35 12.91 -8.58
N ALA A 43 10.08 12.81 -9.70
CA ALA A 43 9.54 12.42 -11.00
C ALA A 43 9.10 10.95 -11.07
N ARG A 44 8.07 10.68 -11.88
CA ARG A 44 7.52 9.34 -12.13
C ARG A 44 8.31 8.58 -13.22
N PRO A 45 8.24 7.24 -13.26
CA PRO A 45 8.89 6.45 -14.31
C PRO A 45 8.45 6.85 -15.74
N VAL A 46 7.19 7.24 -15.93
CA VAL A 46 6.67 7.72 -17.24
C VAL A 46 7.35 8.99 -17.74
N THR A 47 7.99 9.75 -16.86
CA THR A 47 8.82 10.90 -17.22
C THR A 47 10.28 10.47 -17.36
N SER A 48 10.81 9.78 -16.35
CA SER A 48 12.25 9.48 -16.27
C SER A 48 12.71 8.48 -17.35
N ILE A 49 11.92 7.47 -17.68
CA ILE A 49 12.33 6.45 -18.67
C ILE A 49 12.42 7.06 -20.07
N PRO A 50 11.38 7.72 -20.61
CA PRO A 50 11.50 8.40 -21.91
C PRO A 50 12.63 9.43 -21.94
N TYR A 51 12.84 10.18 -20.85
CA TYR A 51 13.91 11.18 -20.77
C TYR A 51 15.31 10.55 -20.85
N LEU A 52 15.56 9.48 -20.09
CA LEU A 52 16.89 8.86 -19.98
C LEU A 52 17.23 7.94 -21.16
N PHE A 53 16.21 7.33 -21.79
CA PHE A 53 16.38 6.30 -22.83
C PHE A 53 15.95 6.74 -24.23
N HIS A 54 15.70 8.03 -24.45
CA HIS A 54 15.45 8.57 -25.79
C HIS A 54 16.64 8.26 -26.72
N GLY A 55 16.37 7.71 -27.91
CA GLY A 55 17.40 7.31 -28.88
C GLY A 55 18.02 5.94 -28.58
N GLN A 56 17.59 5.26 -27.52
CA GLN A 56 18.06 3.93 -27.14
C GLN A 56 16.96 2.90 -27.33
N GLN A 57 17.28 1.78 -27.97
CA GLN A 57 16.35 0.66 -28.08
C GLN A 57 16.25 -0.06 -26.73
N ILE A 58 15.04 -0.13 -26.17
CA ILE A 58 14.73 -0.88 -24.95
C ILE A 58 13.81 -2.06 -25.25
N LYS A 59 13.83 -3.07 -24.39
CA LYS A 59 12.91 -4.22 -24.44
C LYS A 59 11.86 -4.09 -23.34
N ALA A 60 10.61 -3.80 -23.69
CA ALA A 60 9.53 -3.53 -22.72
C ALA A 60 8.14 -3.89 -23.26
N TRP A 61 7.12 -3.85 -22.40
CA TRP A 61 5.73 -4.09 -22.80
C TRP A 61 5.20 -3.00 -23.73
N ARG A 62 4.39 -3.41 -24.71
CA ARG A 62 3.53 -2.56 -25.54
C ARG A 62 2.07 -3.03 -25.42
N PRO A 63 1.09 -2.11 -25.37
CA PRO A 63 -0.32 -2.45 -25.25
C PRO A 63 -0.76 -3.52 -26.23
N PHE A 64 -1.29 -4.64 -25.71
CA PHE A 64 -1.80 -5.77 -26.49
C PHE A 64 -0.79 -6.46 -27.41
N GLN A 65 0.49 -6.11 -27.31
CA GLN A 65 1.57 -6.63 -28.17
C GLN A 65 2.62 -7.41 -27.37
N GLY A 66 2.47 -7.48 -26.05
CA GLY A 66 3.46 -8.09 -25.18
C GLY A 66 4.79 -7.35 -25.21
N THR A 67 5.89 -8.07 -24.98
CA THR A 67 7.23 -7.49 -24.94
C THR A 67 7.76 -7.23 -26.36
N GLN A 68 8.13 -5.99 -26.64
CA GLN A 68 8.68 -5.51 -27.92
C GLN A 68 10.02 -4.80 -27.70
N THR A 69 10.78 -4.61 -28.77
CA THR A 69 12.00 -3.78 -28.78
C THR A 69 11.72 -2.48 -29.55
N PHE A 70 11.85 -1.33 -28.91
CA PHE A 70 11.50 -0.03 -29.47
C PHE A 70 12.29 1.10 -28.79
N ASP A 71 12.26 2.31 -29.36
CA ASP A 71 12.94 3.48 -28.77
C ASP A 71 12.38 3.83 -27.38
N GLY A 72 13.24 4.06 -26.40
CA GLY A 72 12.86 4.32 -25.01
C GLY A 72 11.96 5.53 -24.81
N SER A 73 11.98 6.50 -25.74
CA SER A 73 11.06 7.65 -25.72
C SER A 73 9.59 7.26 -25.84
N LEU A 74 9.28 6.08 -26.39
CA LEU A 74 7.92 5.58 -26.57
C LEU A 74 7.44 4.70 -25.40
N TRP A 75 8.25 4.58 -24.33
CA TRP A 75 7.89 3.77 -23.18
C TRP A 75 6.67 4.33 -22.45
N ILE A 76 5.76 3.42 -22.07
CA ILE A 76 4.64 3.73 -21.21
C ILE A 76 4.50 2.64 -20.13
N PRO A 77 3.96 2.98 -18.95
CA PRO A 77 3.72 2.00 -17.89
C PRO A 77 2.57 1.05 -18.25
N TYR A 78 2.51 -0.12 -17.59
CA TYR A 78 1.38 -1.06 -17.69
C TYR A 78 0.16 -0.50 -16.96
N GLN A 79 -0.48 0.48 -17.59
CA GLN A 79 -1.65 1.22 -17.13
C GLN A 79 -2.57 1.49 -18.32
N ARG A 80 -3.80 1.95 -18.04
CA ARG A 80 -4.68 2.47 -19.10
C ARG A 80 -4.00 3.69 -19.72
N THR A 81 -4.04 3.80 -21.04
CA THR A 81 -3.41 4.93 -21.77
C THR A 81 -4.03 6.28 -21.37
N THR A 82 -5.27 6.31 -20.90
CA THR A 82 -5.96 7.49 -20.39
C THR A 82 -5.59 7.86 -18.94
N PHE A 83 -4.90 6.98 -18.22
CA PHE A 83 -4.43 7.22 -16.85
C PHE A 83 -3.07 6.53 -16.65
N PRO A 84 -2.00 7.03 -17.29
CA PRO A 84 -0.71 6.35 -17.28
C PRO A 84 0.00 6.43 -15.93
N THR A 85 -0.26 7.46 -15.13
CA THR A 85 0.31 7.58 -13.78
C THR A 85 -0.57 8.46 -12.89
N PRO A 86 -0.61 8.24 -11.56
CA PRO A 86 -1.31 9.13 -10.66
C PRO A 86 -0.71 10.55 -10.62
N PRO A 87 -1.54 11.60 -10.47
CA PRO A 87 -1.11 13.00 -10.56
C PRO A 87 -0.50 13.53 -9.25
N PHE A 88 0.50 12.81 -8.71
CA PHE A 88 1.25 13.22 -7.53
C PHE A 88 2.67 12.62 -7.54
N PRO A 89 3.62 13.20 -6.79
CA PRO A 89 5.03 12.79 -6.79
C PRO A 89 5.26 11.30 -6.53
N GLU A 90 6.39 10.80 -7.01
CA GLU A 90 6.71 9.37 -7.03
C GLU A 90 7.06 8.83 -5.64
N TYR A 91 7.98 9.47 -4.93
CA TYR A 91 8.57 8.95 -3.70
C TYR A 91 7.84 9.48 -2.46
N ILE A 92 7.44 8.68 -1.48
CA ILE A 92 7.45 7.20 -1.42
C ILE A 92 6.17 6.61 -2.04
N SER A 93 6.08 5.29 -2.22
CA SER A 93 4.84 4.67 -2.67
C SER A 93 3.78 4.62 -1.56
N GLY A 94 2.67 5.36 -1.76
CA GLY A 94 1.54 5.35 -0.83
C GLY A 94 0.86 3.98 -0.73
N HIS A 95 0.68 3.27 -1.86
CA HIS A 95 0.10 1.91 -1.85
C HIS A 95 0.95 0.95 -1.00
N SER A 96 2.27 1.00 -1.16
CA SER A 96 3.19 0.20 -0.33
C SER A 96 3.08 0.53 1.15
N ALA A 97 2.95 1.81 1.51
CA ALA A 97 2.75 2.25 2.89
C ALA A 97 1.40 1.79 3.46
N PHE A 98 0.30 1.97 2.74
CA PHE A 98 -1.03 1.56 3.17
C PHE A 98 -1.13 0.06 3.41
N SER A 99 -0.67 -0.75 2.45
CA SER A 99 -0.76 -2.21 2.57
C SER A 99 0.14 -2.73 3.69
N ALA A 100 1.34 -2.17 3.85
CA ALA A 100 2.23 -2.58 4.93
C ALA A 100 1.70 -2.17 6.31
N ALA A 101 1.13 -0.97 6.44
CA ALA A 101 0.48 -0.53 7.67
C ALA A 101 -0.70 -1.45 8.03
N GLY A 102 -1.57 -1.73 7.06
CA GLY A 102 -2.72 -2.59 7.28
C GLY A 102 -2.34 -4.02 7.66
N ALA A 103 -1.34 -4.60 6.98
CA ALA A 103 -0.82 -5.92 7.33
C ALA A 103 -0.22 -5.97 8.74
N GLN A 104 0.54 -4.93 9.12
CA GLN A 104 1.14 -4.86 10.45
C GLN A 104 0.09 -4.76 11.56
N ILE A 105 -0.96 -3.94 11.39
CA ILE A 105 -2.07 -3.90 12.36
C ILE A 105 -2.78 -5.25 12.46
N LEU A 106 -3.12 -5.89 11.33
CA LEU A 106 -3.79 -7.19 11.37
C LEU A 106 -2.92 -8.25 12.06
N LYS A 107 -1.61 -8.21 11.84
CA LYS A 107 -0.66 -9.09 12.52
C LYS A 107 -0.61 -8.85 14.02
N LEU A 108 -0.55 -7.59 14.45
CA LEU A 108 -0.53 -7.21 15.87
C LEU A 108 -1.84 -7.58 16.56
N PHE A 109 -2.98 -7.28 15.92
CA PHE A 109 -4.32 -7.53 16.45
C PHE A 109 -4.62 -9.03 16.60
N THR A 110 -4.26 -9.85 15.60
CA THR A 110 -4.51 -11.30 15.62
C THR A 110 -3.38 -12.09 16.28
N HIS A 111 -2.32 -11.42 16.71
CA HIS A 111 -1.09 -12.03 17.23
C HIS A 111 -0.46 -13.08 16.28
N SER A 112 -0.71 -12.95 14.97
CA SER A 112 -0.31 -13.92 13.96
C SER A 112 -0.14 -13.25 12.61
N ASP A 113 0.86 -13.65 11.83
CA ASP A 113 1.02 -13.17 10.45
C ASP A 113 0.17 -13.96 9.45
N LYS A 114 -0.60 -14.95 9.91
CA LYS A 114 -1.41 -15.80 9.02
C LYS A 114 -2.52 -14.98 8.36
N PHE A 115 -2.60 -15.04 7.04
CA PHE A 115 -3.73 -14.52 6.28
C PHE A 115 -4.56 -15.68 5.74
N GLY A 116 -4.08 -16.36 4.69
CA GLY A 116 -4.72 -17.55 4.11
C GLY A 116 -5.88 -17.23 3.18
N ASP A 117 -5.88 -16.06 2.55
CA ASP A 117 -6.91 -15.64 1.59
C ASP A 117 -6.42 -15.81 0.15
N SER A 118 -7.38 -15.84 -0.79
CA SER A 118 -7.10 -15.94 -2.22
C SER A 118 -8.16 -15.21 -3.05
N VAL A 119 -7.78 -14.85 -4.27
CA VAL A 119 -8.68 -14.26 -5.26
C VAL A 119 -8.45 -14.90 -6.62
N THR A 120 -9.54 -15.23 -7.29
CA THR A 120 -9.53 -15.83 -8.62
C THR A 120 -9.92 -14.78 -9.67
N PHE A 121 -9.09 -14.64 -10.69
CA PHE A 121 -9.32 -13.76 -11.84
C PHE A 121 -9.66 -14.61 -13.08
N PRO A 122 -10.85 -14.43 -13.69
CA PRO A 122 -11.22 -15.11 -14.91
C PRO A 122 -10.28 -14.77 -16.08
N ALA A 123 -10.23 -15.65 -17.09
CA ALA A 123 -9.54 -15.36 -18.35
C ALA A 123 -10.08 -14.06 -18.99
N GLY A 124 -9.19 -13.21 -19.49
CA GLY A 124 -9.52 -11.94 -20.15
C GLY A 124 -10.07 -10.83 -19.25
N SER A 125 -10.03 -10.98 -17.92
CA SER A 125 -10.62 -10.03 -16.96
C SER A 125 -9.80 -8.76 -16.69
N SER A 126 -8.60 -8.63 -17.26
CA SER A 126 -7.74 -7.45 -17.03
C SER A 126 -8.42 -6.16 -17.48
N ASN A 127 -8.37 -5.16 -16.62
CA ASN A 127 -8.79 -3.79 -16.94
C ASN A 127 -7.82 -3.03 -17.86
N ILE A 128 -6.63 -3.59 -18.09
CA ILE A 128 -5.57 -3.01 -18.93
C ILE A 128 -5.57 -3.66 -20.31
N GLU A 129 -5.76 -4.98 -20.36
CA GLU A 129 -5.81 -5.79 -21.59
C GLU A 129 -7.07 -6.68 -21.59
N PRO A 130 -8.27 -6.09 -21.63
CA PRO A 130 -9.54 -6.82 -21.59
C PRO A 130 -9.65 -7.80 -22.75
N GLY A 131 -10.15 -9.01 -22.47
CA GLY A 131 -10.27 -10.10 -23.42
C GLY A 131 -8.94 -10.82 -23.77
N LEU A 132 -7.79 -10.30 -23.30
CA LEU A 132 -6.48 -10.86 -23.62
C LEU A 132 -5.76 -11.41 -22.37
N THR A 133 -5.79 -10.66 -21.27
CA THR A 133 -5.05 -10.98 -20.04
C THR A 133 -6.03 -11.17 -18.87
N PRO A 134 -5.85 -12.18 -18.01
CA PRO A 134 -4.95 -13.32 -18.16
C PRO A 134 -5.44 -14.30 -19.25
N LYS A 135 -4.56 -15.11 -19.83
CA LYS A 135 -4.93 -16.07 -20.91
C LYS A 135 -5.82 -17.22 -20.43
N GLN A 136 -5.73 -17.53 -19.14
CA GLN A 136 -6.51 -18.54 -18.45
C GLN A 136 -6.87 -17.99 -17.07
N GLU A 137 -7.76 -18.68 -16.36
CA GLU A 137 -8.04 -18.34 -14.96
C GLU A 137 -6.75 -18.35 -14.12
N VAL A 138 -6.59 -17.33 -13.28
CA VAL A 138 -5.44 -17.19 -12.39
C VAL A 138 -5.93 -16.97 -10.98
N THR A 139 -5.50 -17.83 -10.05
CA THR A 139 -5.72 -17.63 -8.62
C THR A 139 -4.45 -17.09 -7.98
N LEU A 140 -4.57 -15.93 -7.32
CA LEU A 140 -3.54 -15.42 -6.42
C LEU A 140 -3.91 -15.82 -4.99
N SER A 141 -2.94 -16.31 -4.23
CA SER A 141 -3.14 -16.69 -2.83
C SER A 141 -1.97 -16.21 -1.98
N TRP A 142 -2.25 -15.92 -0.72
CA TRP A 142 -1.26 -15.41 0.23
C TRP A 142 -1.39 -16.12 1.57
N ALA A 143 -0.31 -16.75 2.02
CA ALA A 143 -0.30 -17.43 3.30
C ALA A 143 -0.24 -16.44 4.46
N THR A 144 0.41 -15.29 4.26
CA THR A 144 0.62 -14.27 5.31
C THR A 144 0.16 -12.86 4.91
N TYR A 145 -0.12 -12.02 5.91
CA TYR A 145 -0.41 -10.61 5.67
C TYR A 145 0.81 -9.90 5.08
N THR A 146 2.00 -10.26 5.56
CA THR A 146 3.28 -9.78 5.02
C THR A 146 3.43 -10.09 3.53
N GLU A 147 3.12 -11.31 3.09
CA GLU A 147 3.16 -11.68 1.66
C GLU A 147 2.17 -10.86 0.83
N ALA A 148 0.93 -10.72 1.31
CA ALA A 148 -0.09 -9.93 0.62
C ALA A 148 0.34 -8.46 0.48
N ALA A 149 0.83 -7.84 1.55
CA ALA A 149 1.32 -6.46 1.52
C ALA A 149 2.56 -6.30 0.63
N ASN A 150 3.47 -7.29 0.65
CA ASN A 150 4.65 -7.27 -0.20
C ASN A 150 4.29 -7.41 -1.69
N GLN A 151 3.29 -8.23 -2.01
CA GLN A 151 2.81 -8.35 -3.39
C GLN A 151 2.06 -7.08 -3.83
N ALA A 152 1.31 -6.44 -2.93
CA ALA A 152 0.68 -5.15 -3.19
C ALA A 152 1.72 -4.06 -3.51
N GLY A 153 2.84 -4.01 -2.76
CA GLY A 153 3.93 -3.07 -3.04
C GLY A 153 4.62 -3.32 -4.39
N ILE A 154 5.04 -4.56 -4.66
CA ILE A 154 5.75 -4.89 -5.90
C ILE A 154 4.85 -4.74 -7.13
N SER A 155 3.52 -4.86 -6.97
CA SER A 155 2.56 -4.61 -8.04
C SER A 155 2.71 -3.22 -8.66
N ARG A 156 3.19 -2.23 -7.89
CA ARG A 156 3.38 -0.86 -8.39
C ARG A 156 4.59 -0.74 -9.31
N ARG A 157 5.57 -1.63 -9.14
CA ARG A 157 6.73 -1.80 -10.01
C ARG A 157 6.32 -2.52 -11.30
N TYR A 158 5.55 -3.60 -11.20
CA TYR A 158 4.99 -4.28 -12.37
C TYR A 158 4.07 -3.37 -13.18
N GLY A 159 3.29 -2.52 -12.50
CA GLY A 159 2.48 -1.49 -13.14
C GLY A 159 3.28 -0.32 -13.74
N GLY A 160 4.60 -0.25 -13.52
CA GLY A 160 5.48 0.78 -14.07
C GLY A 160 5.33 2.17 -13.46
N ILE A 161 4.75 2.32 -12.28
CA ILE A 161 4.43 3.66 -11.73
C ILE A 161 5.24 4.06 -10.49
N HIS A 162 6.07 3.15 -9.97
CA HIS A 162 6.99 3.40 -8.87
C HIS A 162 8.34 2.73 -9.09
N PHE A 163 9.40 3.36 -8.59
CA PHE A 163 10.73 2.75 -8.49
C PHE A 163 10.81 1.82 -7.28
N GLU A 164 11.79 0.90 -7.28
CA GLU A 164 12.00 -0.05 -6.20
C GLU A 164 12.21 0.61 -4.84
N LEU A 165 13.01 1.68 -4.79
CA LEU A 165 13.27 2.40 -3.55
C LEU A 165 11.98 2.97 -2.93
N ALA A 166 11.13 3.59 -3.73
CA ALA A 166 9.86 4.16 -3.26
C ALA A 166 8.90 3.08 -2.71
N ASP A 167 8.91 1.89 -3.32
CA ASP A 167 8.17 0.74 -2.82
C ASP A 167 8.74 0.26 -1.46
N LEU A 168 10.03 -0.06 -1.39
CA LEU A 168 10.66 -0.62 -0.19
C LEU A 168 10.58 0.34 1.00
N VAL A 169 10.87 1.62 0.78
CA VAL A 169 10.73 2.65 1.82
C VAL A 169 9.27 2.84 2.19
N GLY A 170 8.35 2.87 1.21
CA GLY A 170 6.92 2.91 1.47
C GLY A 170 6.47 1.81 2.43
N ARG A 171 6.87 0.56 2.20
CA ARG A 171 6.54 -0.55 3.10
C ARG A 171 7.16 -0.39 4.49
N ALA A 172 8.40 0.09 4.56
CA ALA A 172 9.08 0.31 5.84
C ALA A 172 8.38 1.39 6.66
N THR A 173 8.07 2.54 6.06
CA THR A 173 7.29 3.62 6.67
C THR A 173 5.93 3.13 7.14
N GLY A 174 5.20 2.38 6.30
CA GLY A 174 3.89 1.84 6.67
C GLY A 174 3.92 0.98 7.94
N ARG A 175 4.92 0.10 8.09
CA ARG A 175 5.08 -0.70 9.32
C ARG A 175 5.38 0.17 10.55
N GLN A 176 6.29 1.13 10.42
CA GLN A 176 6.65 2.03 11.53
C GLN A 176 5.48 2.88 12.00
N VAL A 177 4.65 3.35 11.07
CA VAL A 177 3.43 4.10 11.40
C VAL A 177 2.41 3.19 12.08
N ALA A 178 2.22 1.96 11.58
CA ALA A 178 1.31 1.01 12.20
C ALA A 178 1.70 0.65 13.63
N ASP A 179 2.99 0.47 13.92
CA ASP A 179 3.44 0.19 15.29
C ASP A 179 3.08 1.35 16.24
N GLN A 180 3.27 2.60 15.81
CA GLN A 180 2.91 3.78 16.61
C GLN A 180 1.39 3.93 16.78
N ALA A 181 0.64 3.76 15.69
CA ALA A 181 -0.82 3.82 15.71
C ALA A 181 -1.41 2.71 16.58
N TRP A 182 -0.81 1.52 16.59
CA TRP A 182 -1.20 0.40 17.44
C TRP A 182 -1.04 0.72 18.92
N GLU A 183 0.15 1.20 19.34
CA GLU A 183 0.38 1.60 20.73
C GLU A 183 -0.60 2.67 21.17
N LYS A 184 -0.87 3.66 20.32
CA LYS A 184 -1.87 4.67 20.62
C LYS A 184 -3.28 4.08 20.72
N ALA A 185 -3.67 3.20 19.82
CA ALA A 185 -4.98 2.55 19.85
C ALA A 185 -5.17 1.73 21.14
N LEU A 186 -4.14 1.05 21.63
CA LEU A 186 -4.19 0.30 22.88
C LEU A 186 -4.51 1.18 24.10
N THR A 187 -4.09 2.45 24.11
CA THR A 187 -4.44 3.39 25.21
C THR A 187 -5.94 3.67 25.30
N PHE A 188 -6.65 3.59 24.16
CA PHE A 188 -8.10 3.75 24.13
C PHE A 188 -8.81 2.42 24.42
N ILE A 189 -8.29 1.31 23.88
CA ILE A 189 -8.91 -0.02 24.03
C ILE A 189 -8.83 -0.53 25.48
N LYS A 190 -7.72 -0.27 26.17
CA LYS A 190 -7.52 -0.68 27.58
C LYS A 190 -8.16 0.29 28.59
N GLY A 191 -8.57 1.48 28.13
CA GLY A 191 -8.94 2.62 28.97
C GLY A 191 -7.72 3.37 29.50
N LYS A 192 -7.85 4.70 29.70
CA LYS A 192 -6.88 5.47 30.48
C LYS A 192 -7.01 5.04 31.95
N SER A 193 -5.90 4.74 32.61
CA SER A 193 -5.88 4.70 34.09
C SER A 193 -6.25 6.08 34.62
N GLU A 194 -7.11 6.15 35.63
CA GLU A 194 -7.59 7.39 36.26
C GLU A 194 -6.45 8.23 36.90
N ASP A 195 -5.21 7.74 36.92
CA ASP A 195 -4.07 8.40 37.57
C ASP A 195 -3.36 9.48 36.71
N ASP A 196 -3.78 9.70 35.46
CA ASP A 196 -3.10 10.62 34.53
C ASP A 196 -3.68 12.05 34.53
N ASP A 197 -4.64 12.35 35.42
CA ASP A 197 -5.29 13.67 35.55
C ASP A 197 -4.63 14.58 36.61
N SER A 198 -3.40 14.30 37.04
CA SER A 198 -2.66 15.22 37.93
C SER A 198 -1.94 16.34 37.17
N PHE A 199 -2.66 17.07 36.31
CA PHE A 199 -2.27 18.44 36.01
C PHE A 199 -2.64 19.31 37.22
N GLN A 200 -1.65 19.54 38.08
CA GLN A 200 -1.71 20.59 39.09
C GLN A 200 -1.93 21.92 38.36
N ASP A 201 -3.14 22.47 38.46
CA ASP A 201 -3.35 23.90 38.33
C ASP A 201 -2.40 24.56 39.35
N LYS A 202 -1.36 25.22 38.83
CA LYS A 202 -0.68 26.23 39.61
C LYS A 202 -1.59 27.44 39.56
N ASP A 203 -2.35 27.61 40.63
CA ASP A 203 -3.03 28.84 40.96
C ASP A 203 -2.02 30.00 40.87
N ASP A 204 -2.22 30.87 39.87
CA ASP A 204 -1.67 32.22 39.88
C ASP A 204 -2.53 33.03 40.88
N GLU A 205 -2.08 33.12 42.13
CA GLU A 205 -2.55 34.13 43.08
C GLU A 205 -1.63 35.37 43.01
N ASP A 206 -2.24 36.49 42.58
CA ASP A 206 -2.01 37.92 42.84
C ASP A 206 -0.57 38.50 42.96
#